data_AF-A0A3D6EPU0-F1
#
_entry.id   AF-A0A3D6EPU0-F1
#
_cell.length_a   1.000
_cell.length_b   1.000
_cell.length_c   1.000
_cell.angle_alpha   90.00
_cell.angle_beta   90.00
_cell.angle_gamma   90.00
#
_symmetry.space_group_name_H-M   'P 1'
#
loop_
_entity.id
_entity.type
_entity.pdbx_description
1 polymer ?
#
loop_
_entity_poly.entity_id
_entity_poly.type
_entity_poly.pdbx_seq_one_letter_code
_entity_poly.pdbx_strand_id
1 'polypeptide(L)'
;MKESTKERIASAELFIVFSTISLSKSVKDEITYARTLYKQIVVVYDKDVPRNLKLSGVKEIEYDRKKDTPDKVLTEILKEI
;
A
#
# COMPACT_ATOMS: atom_id res chain seq x y z
N MET A 1 9.67 -13.71 -4.02
CA MET A 1 8.22 -13.54 -4.24
C MET A 1 7.70 -14.73 -5.04
N LYS A 2 6.52 -15.27 -4.69
CA LYS A 2 5.89 -16.41 -5.39
C LYS A 2 5.30 -15.96 -6.73
N GLU A 3 5.21 -16.86 -7.70
CA GLU A 3 4.72 -16.53 -9.05
C GLU A 3 3.26 -16.09 -9.06
N SER A 4 2.41 -16.77 -8.28
CA SER A 4 1.01 -16.38 -8.10
C SER A 4 0.81 -14.97 -7.54
N THR A 5 1.75 -14.47 -6.72
CA THR A 5 1.72 -13.09 -6.24
C THR A 5 2.02 -12.10 -7.36
N LYS A 6 3.01 -12.41 -8.22
CA LYS A 6 3.34 -11.56 -9.37
C LYS A 6 2.17 -11.44 -10.34
N GLU A 7 1.54 -12.57 -10.68
CA GLU A 7 0.39 -12.61 -11.59
C GLU A 7 -0.79 -11.77 -11.06
N ARG A 8 -1.05 -11.85 -9.75
CA ARG A 8 -2.07 -11.01 -9.09
C ARG A 8 -1.73 -9.53 -9.13
N ILE A 9 -0.47 -9.17 -8.93
CA ILE A 9 -0.02 -7.76 -9.04
C ILE A 9 -0.11 -7.27 -10.49
N ALA A 10 0.27 -8.11 -11.45
CA ALA A 10 0.26 -7.76 -12.87
C ALA A 10 -1.16 -7.56 -13.41
N SER A 11 -2.13 -8.36 -12.96
CA SER A 11 -3.54 -8.26 -13.33
C SER A 11 -4.31 -7.17 -12.58
N ALA A 12 -3.82 -6.71 -11.43
CA ALA A 12 -4.45 -5.63 -10.68
C ALA A 12 -4.22 -4.26 -11.35
N GLU A 13 -5.21 -3.39 -11.27
CA GLU A 13 -5.09 -1.96 -11.64
C GLU A 13 -4.49 -1.14 -10.50
N LEU A 14 -4.88 -1.48 -9.27
CA LEU A 14 -4.52 -0.80 -8.04
C LEU A 14 -3.90 -1.77 -7.03
N PHE A 15 -2.78 -1.37 -6.43
CA PHE A 15 -2.10 -2.12 -5.38
C PHE A 15 -2.18 -1.37 -4.04
N ILE A 16 -3.02 -1.87 -3.13
CA ILE A 16 -3.22 -1.27 -1.80
C ILE A 16 -2.49 -2.10 -0.75
N VAL A 17 -1.73 -1.43 0.13
CA VAL A 17 -1.04 -2.06 1.27
C VAL A 17 -1.49 -1.39 2.57
N PHE A 18 -1.92 -2.20 3.54
CA PHE A 18 -2.19 -1.73 4.90
C PHE A 18 -1.01 -2.06 5.81
N SER A 19 -0.36 -1.01 6.31
CA SER A 19 0.83 -1.09 7.17
C SER A 19 0.44 -0.83 8.63
N THR A 20 -0.10 -1.85 9.29
CA THR A 20 -0.36 -1.87 10.75
C THR A 20 0.88 -2.18 11.58
N ILE A 21 1.96 -2.58 10.92
CA ILE A 21 3.31 -2.74 11.43
C ILE A 21 4.31 -2.25 10.38
N SER A 22 5.59 -2.14 10.74
CA SER A 22 6.67 -1.79 9.81
C SER A 22 6.69 -2.75 8.61
N LEU A 23 6.72 -2.20 7.37
CA LEU A 23 6.67 -3.03 6.16
C LEU A 23 7.84 -4.02 6.13
N SER A 24 7.51 -5.29 5.89
CA SER A 24 8.50 -6.36 5.74
C SER A 24 9.26 -6.24 4.41
N LYS A 25 10.40 -6.91 4.30
CA LYS A 25 11.17 -6.97 3.04
C LYS A 25 10.31 -7.53 1.88
N SER A 26 9.53 -8.57 2.13
CA SER A 26 8.67 -9.18 1.10
C SER A 26 7.65 -8.18 0.56
N VAL A 27 7.01 -7.40 1.44
CA VAL A 27 6.02 -6.39 1.02
C VAL A 27 6.69 -5.25 0.26
N LYS A 28 7.91 -4.84 0.66
CA LYS A 28 8.68 -3.85 -0.12
C LYS A 28 9.07 -4.37 -1.50
N ASP A 29 9.41 -5.65 -1.61
CA ASP A 29 9.70 -6.29 -2.90
C ASP A 29 8.44 -6.33 -3.79
N GLU A 30 7.26 -6.61 -3.21
CA GLU A 30 5.96 -6.56 -3.90
C GLU A 30 5.60 -5.15 -4.38
N ILE A 31 5.74 -4.13 -3.52
CA ILE A 31 5.56 -2.71 -3.89
C ILE A 31 6.51 -2.31 -5.01
N THR A 32 7.78 -2.73 -4.92
CA THR A 32 8.78 -2.43 -5.95
C THR A 32 8.39 -3.08 -7.28
N TYR A 33 7.93 -4.33 -7.25
CA TYR A 33 7.47 -5.02 -8.45
C TYR A 33 6.23 -4.33 -9.05
N ALA A 34 5.20 -4.02 -8.26
CA ALA A 34 4.04 -3.25 -8.70
C ALA A 34 4.44 -1.93 -9.38
N ARG A 35 5.45 -1.24 -8.83
CA ARG A 35 5.98 0.00 -9.40
C ARG A 35 6.65 -0.23 -10.76
N THR A 36 7.39 -1.32 -10.95
CA THR A 36 7.98 -1.64 -12.27
C THR A 36 6.93 -1.88 -13.36
N LEU A 37 5.71 -2.25 -12.96
CA LEU A 37 4.56 -2.43 -13.83
C LEU A 37 3.69 -1.17 -13.94
N TYR A 38 4.18 -0.02 -13.45
CA TYR A 38 3.49 1.27 -13.44
C TYR A 38 2.08 1.22 -12.82
N LYS A 39 1.88 0.35 -11.82
CA LYS A 39 0.61 0.26 -11.10
C LYS A 39 0.40 1.48 -10.23
N GLN A 40 -0.86 1.85 -10.00
CA GLN A 40 -1.21 2.77 -8.93
C GLN A 40 -0.98 2.07 -7.59
N ILE A 41 -0.25 2.72 -6.68
CA ILE A 41 0.13 2.14 -5.40
C ILE A 41 -0.32 3.07 -4.28
N VAL A 42 -1.11 2.53 -3.36
CA VAL A 42 -1.56 3.22 -2.15
C VAL A 42 -1.09 2.44 -0.94
N VAL A 43 -0.39 3.11 -0.03
CA VAL A 43 0.06 2.54 1.24
C VAL A 43 -0.62 3.28 2.37
N VAL A 44 -1.44 2.56 3.13
CA VAL A 44 -2.14 3.07 4.30
C VAL A 44 -1.31 2.74 5.53
N TYR A 45 -0.72 3.75 6.16
CA TYR A 45 0.02 3.63 7.41
C TYR A 45 -0.88 3.85 8.60
N ASP A 46 -0.82 2.94 9.58
CA ASP A 46 -1.28 3.27 10.92
C ASP A 46 -0.38 4.37 11.48
N LYS A 47 -0.98 5.42 12.06
CA LYS A 47 -0.25 6.56 12.65
C LYS A 47 0.79 6.14 13.70
N ASP A 48 0.57 5.00 14.37
CA ASP A 48 1.45 4.49 15.43
C ASP A 48 2.67 3.74 14.84
N VAL A 49 2.73 3.57 13.52
CA VAL A 49 3.73 2.77 12.82
C VAL A 49 4.77 3.66 12.13
N PRO A 50 6.08 3.39 12.32
CA PRO A 50 7.12 4.10 11.59
C PRO A 50 7.00 3.92 10.08
N ARG A 51 6.92 5.04 9.35
CA ARG A 51 6.95 5.05 7.89
C ARG A 51 8.35 4.68 7.41
N ASN A 52 8.48 3.46 6.89
CA ASN A 52 9.76 2.85 6.53
C ASN A 52 9.91 2.59 5.01
N LEU A 53 9.03 3.17 4.21
CA LEU A 53 9.10 3.16 2.75
C LEU A 53 9.82 4.43 2.28
N LYS A 54 10.80 4.26 1.40
CA LYS A 54 11.56 5.36 0.79
C LYS A 54 11.45 5.22 -0.73
N LEU A 55 10.23 5.21 -1.25
CA LEU A 55 9.95 5.05 -2.67
C LEU A 55 9.07 6.21 -3.15
N SER A 56 9.49 6.86 -4.22
CA SER A 56 8.68 7.87 -4.91
C SER A 56 7.62 7.21 -5.80
N GLY A 57 6.53 7.93 -6.08
CA GLY A 57 5.43 7.43 -6.92
C GLY A 57 4.47 6.51 -6.18
N VAL A 58 4.50 6.51 -4.84
CA VAL A 58 3.54 5.81 -3.98
C VAL A 58 2.71 6.86 -3.25
N LYS A 59 1.40 6.65 -3.19
CA LYS A 59 0.50 7.47 -2.38
C LYS A 59 0.48 6.91 -0.96
N GLU A 60 0.79 7.75 0.02
CA GLU A 60 0.79 7.37 1.42
C GLU A 60 -0.38 8.04 2.14
N ILE A 61 -1.24 7.23 2.75
CA ILE A 61 -2.37 7.68 3.56
C ILE A 61 -2.07 7.34 5.01
N GLU A 62 -2.30 8.26 5.92
CA GLU A 62 -2.24 7.99 7.36
C GLU A 62 -3.64 7.62 7.88
N TYR A 63 -3.69 6.66 8.80
CA TYR A 63 -4.90 6.15 9.43
C TYR A 63 -4.72 6.02 10.94
N ASP A 64 -5.69 6.50 11.71
CA ASP A 64 -5.76 6.28 13.15
C ASP A 64 -6.75 5.17 13.48
N ARG A 65 -6.26 3.95 13.75
CA ARG A 65 -7.12 2.80 14.10
C ARG A 65 -8.05 3.00 15.31
N LYS A 66 -7.80 4.01 16.15
CA LYS A 66 -8.62 4.31 17.33
C LYS A 66 -9.74 5.30 17.03
N LYS A 67 -9.67 6.03 15.92
CA LYS A 67 -10.59 7.12 15.59
C LYS A 67 -11.26 6.96 14.23
N ASP A 68 -10.53 6.43 13.27
CA ASP A 68 -10.96 6.34 11.89
C ASP A 68 -11.69 5.02 11.64
N THR A 69 -12.76 5.08 10.85
CA THR A 69 -13.50 3.89 10.42
C THR A 69 -12.91 3.34 9.11
N PRO A 70 -13.14 2.05 8.81
CA PRO A 70 -12.79 1.48 7.50
C PRO A 70 -13.34 2.31 6.32
N ASP A 71 -14.57 2.83 6.45
CA ASP A 71 -15.19 3.66 5.41
C ASP A 71 -14.44 4.96 5.13
N LYS A 72 -13.91 5.60 6.17
CA LYS A 72 -13.07 6.80 6.00
C LYS A 72 -11.81 6.47 5.20
N VAL A 73 -11.14 5.37 5.54
CA VAL A 73 -9.92 4.94 4.84
C VAL A 73 -10.20 4.61 3.38
N LEU A 74 -11.28 3.87 3.12
CA LEU A 74 -11.70 3.55 1.76
C LEU A 74 -12.03 4.81 0.97
N THR A 75 -12.69 5.78 1.60
CA THR A 75 -13.00 7.07 0.97
C THR A 75 -11.73 7.83 0.58
N GLU A 76 -10.71 7.85 1.45
CA GLU A 76 -9.43 8.50 1.14
C GLU A 76 -8.67 7.75 0.03
N ILE A 77 -8.71 6.41 0.02
CA ILE A 77 -8.13 5.62 -1.09
C ILE A 77 -8.80 5.98 -2.42
N LEU A 78 -10.13 6.05 -2.44
CA LEU A 78 -10.90 6.35 -3.66
C LEU A 78 -10.68 7.75 -4.22
N LYS A 79 -10.25 8.73 -3.40
CA LYS A 79 -9.90 10.07 -3.87
C LYS A 79 -8.55 10.13 -4.59
N GLU A 80 -7.69 9.15 -4.37
CA GLU A 80 -6.34 9.09 -4.91
C GLU A 80 -6.22 8.27 -6.21
N ILE A 81 -7.34 7.69 -6.65
CA ILE A 81 -7.50 6.90 -7.88
C ILE A 81 -8.10 7.78 -8.97
#